data_AF-A0A3N9XSL4-F1
#
_entry.id   AF-A0A3N9XSL4-F1
#
_cell.length_a   1.000
_cell.length_b   1.000
_cell.length_c   1.000
_cell.angle_alpha   90.00
_cell.angle_beta   90.00
_cell.angle_gamma   90.00
#
_symmetry.space_group_name_H-M   'P 1'
#
loop_
_entity.id
_entity.type
_entity.pdbx_description
1 polymer ?
#
loop_
_entity_poly.entity_id
_entity_poly.type
_entity_poly.pdbx_seq_one_letter_code
_entity_poly.pdbx_strand_id
1 'polypeptide(L)'
;MSGVVQTGWASSAGPAAPTPTRSRRRWLLAVTVAWAVLLGGLTWMSVRDDPPTVREQRSLDQAGPVVDRAVGELARAAGVAGLLELGPARVASGCRVTPFADGARLRREVAVLAATGDERAVLAGIAERLPASWRAGVGPGVDGPELRADAGEFVAVEGRPTVDGRVRLLVDTGCRPVGAGYTPAPATAAGPETAALTAALRALDRPGDAAPELVTAPCPGGGLARTARSADGPGPAASTAALATLAGNTPLLDQPPVYAYRSGDVTVLAEIGEDATRLAATVGCPG
;
A
#
# COMPACT_ATOMS: atom_id res chain seq x y z
N MET A 1 70.48 65.76 47.83
CA MET A 1 70.84 64.35 47.64
C MET A 1 69.67 63.50 48.14
N SER A 2 68.84 62.99 47.22
CA SER A 2 67.86 61.92 47.48
C SER A 2 67.75 61.12 46.19
N GLY A 3 68.28 59.89 46.22
CA GLY A 3 68.43 59.01 45.06
C GLY A 3 67.11 58.33 44.68
N VAL A 4 66.91 58.21 43.37
CA VAL A 4 65.82 57.46 42.74
C VAL A 4 66.14 55.97 42.82
N VAL A 5 65.23 55.16 43.34
CA VAL A 5 65.27 53.70 43.21
C VAL A 5 64.12 53.29 42.29
N GLN A 6 64.43 53.00 41.03
CA GLN A 6 63.53 52.33 40.09
C GLN A 6 63.59 50.83 40.37
N THR A 7 62.47 50.24 40.79
CA THR A 7 62.28 48.79 40.86
C THR A 7 61.95 48.26 39.47
N GLY A 8 62.94 47.67 38.81
CA GLY A 8 62.76 46.96 37.54
C GLY A 8 61.89 45.71 37.74
N TRP A 9 60.75 45.66 37.06
CA TRP A 9 59.95 44.44 36.93
C TRP A 9 60.66 43.47 35.97
N ALA A 10 61.10 42.32 36.47
CA ALA A 10 61.53 41.20 35.65
C ALA A 10 60.30 40.43 35.15
N SER A 11 60.08 40.42 33.83
CA SER A 11 59.07 39.56 33.20
C SER A 11 59.55 38.10 33.23
N SER A 12 58.88 37.24 33.99
CA SER A 12 59.11 35.80 33.93
C SER A 12 58.67 35.27 32.56
N ALA A 13 59.63 35.01 31.67
CA ALA A 13 59.38 34.27 30.43
C ALA A 13 59.00 32.83 30.80
N GLY A 14 57.71 32.49 30.66
CA GLY A 14 57.25 31.11 30.75
C GLY A 14 57.84 30.25 29.63
N PRO A 15 58.00 28.93 29.84
CA PRO A 15 58.62 28.06 28.84
C PRO A 15 57.87 28.10 27.50
N ALA A 16 58.63 28.16 26.41
CA ALA A 16 58.10 28.17 25.04
C ALA A 16 57.25 26.92 24.77
N ALA A 17 56.04 27.11 24.27
CA ALA A 17 55.17 26.00 23.85
C ALA A 17 55.85 25.22 22.70
N PRO A 18 55.91 23.87 22.77
CA PRO A 18 56.51 23.08 21.71
C PRO A 18 55.72 23.23 20.41
N THR A 19 56.40 23.56 19.31
CA THR A 19 55.80 23.62 17.98
C THR A 19 55.45 22.19 17.52
N PRO A 20 54.19 21.91 17.14
CA PRO A 20 53.79 20.57 16.72
C PRO A 20 54.52 20.18 15.43
N THR A 21 55.16 19.00 15.43
CA THR A 21 55.91 18.48 14.29
C THR A 21 54.96 18.20 13.10
N ARG A 22 55.39 18.48 11.87
CA ARG A 22 54.59 18.29 10.62
C ARG A 22 54.01 16.88 10.49
N SER A 23 54.68 15.85 11.00
CA SER A 23 54.21 14.47 10.97
C SER A 23 52.98 14.26 11.85
N ARG A 24 52.94 14.88 13.03
CA ARG A 24 51.79 14.81 13.94
C ARG A 24 50.55 15.45 13.33
N ARG A 25 50.72 16.56 12.61
CA ARG A 25 49.64 17.23 11.87
C ARG A 25 49.11 16.38 10.71
N ARG A 26 49.99 15.70 9.96
CA ARG A 26 49.58 14.79 8.87
C ARG A 26 48.84 13.55 9.39
N TRP A 27 49.29 13.01 10.52
CA TRP A 27 48.63 11.87 11.16
C TRP A 27 47.23 12.24 11.68
N LEU A 28 47.10 13.39 12.36
CA LEU A 28 45.79 13.90 12.78
C LEU A 28 44.85 14.08 11.58
N LEU A 29 45.33 14.67 10.48
CA LEU A 29 44.54 14.81 9.25
C LEU A 29 44.08 13.46 8.70
N ALA A 30 44.96 12.46 8.65
CA ALA A 30 44.62 11.13 8.18
C ALA A 30 43.54 10.48 9.07
N VAL A 31 43.66 10.60 10.40
CA VAL A 31 42.65 10.11 11.35
C VAL A 31 41.33 10.84 11.15
N THR A 32 41.33 12.16 11.00
CA THR A 32 40.11 12.95 10.77
C THR A 32 39.44 12.57 9.46
N VAL A 33 40.19 12.37 8.37
CA VAL A 33 39.63 11.95 7.08
C VAL A 33 39.06 10.54 7.17
N ALA A 34 39.79 9.60 7.77
CA ALA A 34 39.30 8.24 7.98
C ALA A 34 38.00 8.24 8.80
N TRP A 35 37.93 9.08 9.83
CA TRP A 35 36.73 9.22 10.65
C TRP A 35 35.58 9.90 9.87
N ALA A 36 35.84 10.94 9.09
CA ALA A 36 34.82 11.56 8.24
C ALA A 36 34.25 10.55 7.22
N VAL A 37 35.10 9.71 6.62
CA VAL A 37 34.67 8.66 5.69
C VAL A 37 33.85 7.59 6.41
N LEU A 38 34.26 7.16 7.61
CA LEU A 38 33.52 6.16 8.37
C LEU A 38 32.17 6.70 8.85
N LEU A 39 32.10 7.96 9.32
CA LEU A 39 30.82 8.62 9.62
C LEU A 39 29.95 8.72 8.36
N GLY A 40 30.51 9.18 7.24
CA GLY A 40 29.77 9.28 5.98
C GLY A 40 29.22 7.93 5.52
N GLY A 41 30.02 6.87 5.64
CA GLY A 41 29.61 5.51 5.33
C GLY A 41 28.50 4.99 6.24
N LEU A 42 28.62 5.21 7.55
CA LEU A 42 27.59 4.83 8.52
C LEU A 42 26.29 5.62 8.33
N THR A 43 26.38 6.93 8.08
CA THR A 43 25.21 7.75 7.77
C THR A 43 24.52 7.31 6.48
N TRP A 44 25.30 6.99 5.44
CA TRP A 44 24.76 6.45 4.20
C TRP A 44 24.04 5.12 4.40
N MET A 45 24.64 4.20 5.16
CA MET A 45 24.04 2.91 5.51
C MET A 45 22.75 3.10 6.31
N SER A 46 22.78 3.92 7.35
CA SER A 46 21.61 4.25 8.17
C SER A 46 20.46 4.84 7.34
N VAL A 47 20.74 5.83 6.48
CA VAL A 47 19.71 6.45 5.63
C VAL A 47 19.09 5.46 4.63
N ARG A 48 19.84 4.43 4.22
CA ARG A 48 19.34 3.42 3.28
C ARG A 48 18.59 2.27 3.94
N ASP A 49 19.08 1.81 5.08
CA ASP A 49 18.70 0.52 5.65
C ASP A 49 17.83 0.66 6.91
N ASP A 50 17.84 1.82 7.58
CA ASP A 50 16.99 2.02 8.76
C ASP A 50 15.52 2.24 8.38
N PRO A 51 14.57 1.58 9.08
CA PRO A 51 13.16 1.79 8.86
C PRO A 51 12.75 3.23 9.24
N PRO A 52 11.75 3.82 8.56
CA PRO A 52 11.30 5.16 8.88
C PRO A 52 10.77 5.21 10.30
N THR A 53 11.13 6.27 11.03
CA THR A 53 10.63 6.50 12.40
C THR A 53 9.36 7.32 12.43
N VAL A 54 9.04 8.02 11.33
CA VAL A 54 7.80 8.79 11.14
C VAL A 54 7.29 8.67 9.69
N ARG A 55 5.99 8.89 9.49
CA ARG A 55 5.32 8.75 8.17
C ARG A 55 5.87 9.73 7.14
N GLU A 56 6.26 10.90 7.63
CA GLU A 56 6.71 12.07 6.88
C GLU A 56 8.09 11.87 6.26
N GLN A 57 8.84 10.83 6.64
CA GLN A 57 10.16 10.49 6.08
C GLN A 57 10.09 9.71 4.76
N ARG A 58 8.91 9.22 4.36
CA ARG A 58 8.73 8.40 3.15
C ARG A 58 7.71 9.03 2.23
N SER A 59 8.10 9.28 0.98
CA SER A 59 7.21 9.81 -0.05
C SER A 59 6.30 8.74 -0.64
N LEU A 60 5.29 9.16 -1.41
CA LEU A 60 4.35 8.23 -2.05
C LEU A 60 5.01 7.25 -3.02
N ASP A 61 6.02 7.67 -3.78
CA ASP A 61 6.75 6.78 -4.69
C ASP A 61 7.46 5.65 -3.94
N GLN A 62 7.90 5.90 -2.71
CA GLN A 62 8.57 4.91 -1.85
C GLN A 62 7.57 4.02 -1.09
N ALA A 63 6.40 4.56 -0.72
CA ALA A 63 5.36 3.81 -0.04
C ALA A 63 4.52 2.92 -0.99
N GLY A 64 4.43 3.30 -2.26
CA GLY A 64 3.67 2.59 -3.29
C GLY A 64 3.92 1.08 -3.37
N PRO A 65 5.19 0.63 -3.50
CA PRO A 65 5.50 -0.79 -3.55
C PRO A 65 5.09 -1.57 -2.29
N VAL A 66 5.05 -0.91 -1.13
CA VAL A 66 4.58 -1.53 0.12
C VAL A 66 3.07 -1.72 0.08
N VAL A 67 2.33 -0.72 -0.41
CA VAL A 67 0.88 -0.83 -0.63
C VAL A 67 0.55 -1.94 -1.61
N ASP A 68 1.27 -2.02 -2.73
CA ASP A 68 1.04 -3.04 -3.76
C ASP A 68 1.29 -4.46 -3.22
N ARG A 69 2.38 -4.65 -2.47
CA ARG A 69 2.64 -5.92 -1.78
C ARG A 69 1.56 -6.23 -0.73
N ALA A 70 1.10 -5.23 0.00
CA ALA A 70 0.06 -5.42 1.01
C ALA A 70 -1.26 -5.88 0.37
N VAL A 71 -1.64 -5.31 -0.78
CA VAL A 71 -2.80 -5.77 -1.55
C VAL A 71 -2.63 -7.22 -2.01
N GLY A 72 -1.43 -7.62 -2.43
CA GLY A 72 -1.13 -9.01 -2.80
C GLY A 72 -1.21 -9.99 -1.63
N GLU A 73 -0.72 -9.61 -0.46
CA GLU A 73 -0.85 -10.39 0.78
C GLU A 73 -2.32 -10.52 1.20
N LEU A 74 -3.11 -9.46 1.10
CA LEU A 74 -4.56 -9.49 1.35
C LEU A 74 -5.29 -10.37 0.33
N ALA A 75 -4.90 -10.32 -0.95
CA ALA A 75 -5.46 -11.17 -1.99
C ALA A 75 -5.16 -12.66 -1.73
N ARG A 76 -3.93 -13.00 -1.33
CA ARG A 76 -3.58 -14.36 -0.89
C ARG A 76 -4.36 -14.75 0.37
N ALA A 77 -4.45 -13.86 1.36
CA ALA A 77 -5.14 -14.12 2.61
C ALA A 77 -6.66 -14.23 2.45
N ALA A 78 -7.28 -13.58 1.46
CA ALA A 78 -8.67 -13.83 1.09
C ALA A 78 -8.83 -15.22 0.47
N GLY A 79 -7.82 -15.66 -0.30
CA GLY A 79 -7.82 -16.90 -1.06
C GLY A 79 -8.65 -16.79 -2.34
N VAL A 80 -8.40 -17.71 -3.27
CA VAL A 80 -9.06 -17.73 -4.59
C VAL A 80 -10.59 -17.73 -4.50
N ALA A 81 -11.14 -18.35 -3.46
CA ALA A 81 -12.58 -18.47 -3.31
C ALA A 81 -13.27 -17.24 -2.71
N GLY A 82 -12.54 -16.45 -1.91
CA GLY A 82 -13.09 -15.29 -1.22
C GLY A 82 -12.83 -13.96 -1.95
N LEU A 83 -11.83 -13.89 -2.81
CA LEU A 83 -11.46 -12.65 -3.49
C LEU A 83 -12.48 -12.26 -4.57
N LEU A 84 -13.09 -11.08 -4.43
CA LEU A 84 -14.07 -10.54 -5.39
C LEU A 84 -13.45 -9.53 -6.35
N GLU A 85 -12.70 -8.55 -5.84
CA GLU A 85 -12.19 -7.42 -6.64
C GLU A 85 -10.90 -6.84 -6.03
N LEU A 86 -9.93 -6.50 -6.88
CA LEU A 86 -8.86 -5.56 -6.55
C LEU A 86 -9.25 -4.16 -7.02
N GLY A 87 -9.32 -3.22 -6.08
CA GLY A 87 -9.58 -1.81 -6.36
C GLY A 87 -8.36 -1.11 -6.96
N PRO A 88 -8.58 -0.13 -7.86
CA PRO A 88 -7.50 0.65 -8.43
C PRO A 88 -6.84 1.52 -7.36
N ALA A 89 -5.61 1.94 -7.64
CA ALA A 89 -4.92 2.91 -6.81
C ALA A 89 -5.58 4.28 -6.90
N ARG A 90 -5.92 4.84 -5.74
CA ARG A 90 -6.47 6.20 -5.62
C ARG A 90 -5.48 7.08 -4.88
N VAL A 91 -5.01 8.12 -5.55
CA VAL A 91 -4.16 9.15 -4.95
C VAL A 91 -5.01 10.38 -4.68
N ALA A 92 -5.21 10.71 -3.41
CA ALA A 92 -5.94 11.90 -2.97
C ALA A 92 -4.96 12.97 -2.50
N SER A 93 -4.86 14.07 -3.24
CA SER A 93 -4.08 15.25 -2.88
C SER A 93 -4.81 16.15 -1.87
N GLY A 94 -4.08 17.07 -1.25
CA GLY A 94 -4.67 18.13 -0.41
C GLY A 94 -4.72 17.81 1.08
N CYS A 95 -4.08 16.72 1.51
CA CYS A 95 -3.75 16.55 2.92
C CYS A 95 -2.48 17.34 3.25
N ARG A 96 -2.30 17.71 4.53
CA ARG A 96 -1.09 18.40 4.98
C ARG A 96 -0.19 17.47 5.78
N VAL A 97 1.08 17.39 5.37
CA VAL A 97 2.15 16.66 6.07
C VAL A 97 2.68 17.53 7.21
N THR A 98 2.90 18.81 6.91
CA THR A 98 3.22 19.86 7.89
C THR A 98 2.42 21.13 7.55
N PRO A 99 2.39 22.16 8.41
CA PRO A 99 1.73 23.42 8.08
C PRO A 99 2.22 24.08 6.78
N PHE A 100 3.42 23.74 6.32
CA PHE A 100 4.08 24.31 5.15
C PHE A 100 4.31 23.31 4.00
N ALA A 101 3.88 22.05 4.16
CA ALA A 101 4.10 21.01 3.17
C ALA A 101 2.80 20.24 2.88
N ASP A 102 2.36 20.35 1.64
CA ASP A 102 1.27 19.54 1.11
C ASP A 102 1.70 18.08 0.93
N GLY A 103 0.72 17.21 0.98
CA GLY A 103 0.88 15.79 0.77
C GLY A 103 -0.28 15.19 0.00
N ALA A 104 -0.12 13.89 -0.21
CA ALA A 104 -1.18 13.07 -0.77
C ALA A 104 -1.26 11.73 -0.02
N ARG A 105 -2.40 11.08 -0.15
CA ARG A 105 -2.68 9.74 0.38
C ARG A 105 -2.86 8.77 -0.77
N LEU A 106 -2.20 7.63 -0.71
CA LEU A 106 -2.45 6.50 -1.61
C LEU A 106 -3.33 5.49 -0.89
N ARG A 107 -4.42 5.09 -1.56
CA ARG A 107 -5.35 4.08 -1.10
C ARG A 107 -5.53 2.99 -2.14
N ARG A 108 -5.60 1.75 -1.68
CA ARG A 108 -6.03 0.59 -2.48
C ARG A 108 -7.03 -0.23 -1.68
N GLU A 109 -7.96 -0.85 -2.38
CA GLU A 109 -9.03 -1.63 -1.78
C GLU A 109 -8.98 -3.08 -2.27
N VAL A 110 -9.40 -4.01 -1.42
CA VAL A 110 -9.64 -5.41 -1.76
C VAL A 110 -11.04 -5.77 -1.26
N ALA A 111 -11.91 -6.21 -2.17
CA ALA A 111 -13.23 -6.70 -1.83
C ALA A 111 -13.20 -8.22 -1.66
N VAL A 112 -13.73 -8.70 -0.53
CA VAL A 112 -13.79 -10.11 -0.17
C VAL A 112 -15.23 -10.51 0.09
N LEU A 113 -15.60 -11.71 -0.32
CA LEU A 113 -16.91 -12.30 -0.05
C LEU A 113 -17.06 -12.54 1.45
N ALA A 114 -18.19 -12.09 2.00
CA ALA A 114 -18.58 -12.40 3.36
C ALA A 114 -20.09 -12.59 3.40
N ALA A 115 -20.54 -13.84 3.59
CA ALA A 115 -21.95 -14.11 3.80
C ALA A 115 -22.46 -13.33 5.02
N THR A 116 -23.70 -12.87 4.95
CA THR A 116 -24.31 -12.10 6.04
C THR A 116 -24.27 -12.89 7.34
N GLY A 117 -23.67 -12.30 8.38
CA GLY A 117 -23.48 -12.92 9.70
C GLY A 117 -22.12 -13.59 9.90
N ASP A 118 -21.35 -13.84 8.83
CA ASP A 118 -20.03 -14.47 8.90
C ASP A 118 -18.87 -13.45 8.86
N GLU A 119 -19.17 -12.15 8.86
CA GLU A 119 -18.17 -11.12 8.54
C GLU A 119 -17.04 -11.08 9.56
N ARG A 120 -17.35 -11.32 10.84
CA ARG A 120 -16.33 -11.44 11.90
C ARG A 120 -15.42 -12.65 11.67
N ALA A 121 -15.99 -13.78 11.26
CA ALA A 121 -15.24 -15.01 11.02
C ALA A 121 -14.34 -14.86 9.78
N VAL A 122 -14.84 -14.25 8.71
CA VAL A 122 -14.06 -13.92 7.51
C VAL A 122 -12.89 -12.99 7.86
N LEU A 123 -13.14 -11.90 8.58
CA LEU A 123 -12.08 -10.98 9.03
C LEU A 123 -11.04 -11.70 9.89
N ALA A 124 -11.47 -12.56 10.84
CA ALA A 124 -10.55 -13.30 11.70
C ALA A 124 -9.68 -14.28 10.90
N GLY A 125 -10.29 -15.04 9.99
CA GLY A 125 -9.55 -15.97 9.12
C GLY A 125 -8.61 -15.27 8.14
N ILE A 126 -8.90 -14.03 7.73
CA ILE A 126 -7.95 -13.20 6.98
C ILE A 126 -6.80 -12.78 7.90
N ALA A 127 -7.09 -12.25 9.09
CA ALA A 127 -6.07 -11.81 10.05
C ALA A 127 -5.07 -12.93 10.40
N GLU A 128 -5.55 -14.16 10.60
CA GLU A 128 -4.73 -15.34 10.88
C GLU A 128 -3.78 -15.74 9.74
N ARG A 129 -4.17 -15.44 8.49
CA ARG A 129 -3.38 -15.77 7.29
C ARG A 129 -2.41 -14.66 6.87
N LEU A 130 -2.52 -13.47 7.48
CA LEU A 130 -1.62 -12.35 7.24
C LEU A 130 -0.26 -12.57 7.94
N PRO A 131 0.81 -11.90 7.48
CA PRO A 131 2.11 -11.99 8.13
C PRO A 131 2.04 -11.60 9.61
N ALA A 132 2.65 -12.39 10.48
CA ALA A 132 2.65 -12.13 11.92
C ALA A 132 3.25 -10.75 12.29
N SER A 133 4.19 -10.25 11.50
CA SER A 133 4.78 -8.91 11.66
C SER A 133 3.75 -7.79 11.53
N TRP A 134 2.64 -8.03 10.84
CA TRP A 134 1.59 -7.03 10.67
C TRP A 134 0.72 -6.84 11.91
N ARG A 135 0.81 -7.78 12.86
CA ARG A 135 0.03 -7.76 14.11
C ARG A 135 -1.46 -7.56 13.84
N ALA A 136 -1.97 -8.27 12.84
CA ALA A 136 -3.36 -8.18 12.44
C ALA A 136 -4.28 -8.67 13.57
N GLY A 137 -5.38 -7.95 13.80
CA GLY A 137 -6.36 -8.32 14.81
C GLY A 137 -7.76 -7.82 14.45
N VAL A 138 -8.77 -8.51 14.97
CA VAL A 138 -10.19 -8.15 14.78
C VAL A 138 -10.80 -7.72 16.10
N GLY A 139 -11.23 -6.46 16.15
CA GLY A 139 -11.86 -5.84 17.31
C GLY A 139 -13.30 -5.41 17.04
N PRO A 140 -13.99 -4.85 18.04
CA PRO A 140 -15.20 -4.06 17.80
C PRO A 140 -14.84 -2.76 17.06
N GLY A 141 -15.64 -2.42 16.04
CA GLY A 141 -15.64 -1.15 15.34
C GLY A 141 -16.98 -0.44 15.49
N VAL A 142 -17.10 0.75 14.89
CA VAL A 142 -18.31 1.60 15.00
C VAL A 142 -19.54 0.90 14.39
N ASP A 143 -19.35 0.25 13.24
CA ASP A 143 -20.43 -0.34 12.43
C ASP A 143 -20.37 -1.87 12.38
N GLY A 144 -19.69 -2.52 13.34
CA GLY A 144 -19.51 -3.98 13.38
C GLY A 144 -18.07 -4.42 13.67
N PRO A 145 -17.69 -5.68 13.39
CA PRO A 145 -16.32 -6.14 13.54
C PRO A 145 -15.37 -5.37 12.62
N GLU A 146 -14.17 -5.09 13.10
CA GLU A 146 -13.17 -4.35 12.33
C GLU A 146 -11.80 -5.00 12.44
N LEU A 147 -11.17 -5.26 11.30
CA LEU A 147 -9.78 -5.69 11.21
C LEU A 147 -8.86 -4.48 11.19
N ARG A 148 -7.77 -4.54 11.95
CA ARG A 148 -6.67 -3.60 11.87
C ARG A 148 -5.35 -4.35 11.77
N ALA A 149 -4.46 -3.89 10.91
CA ALA A 149 -3.09 -4.36 10.80
C ALA A 149 -2.15 -3.25 10.31
N ASP A 150 -0.85 -3.45 10.49
CA ASP A 150 0.21 -2.56 10.03
C ASP A 150 1.10 -3.30 9.04
N ALA A 151 1.01 -2.97 7.75
CA ALA A 151 1.79 -3.64 6.72
C ALA A 151 3.29 -3.25 6.74
N GLY A 152 3.73 -2.51 7.76
CA GLY A 152 5.05 -1.92 7.87
C GLY A 152 5.10 -0.57 7.19
N GLU A 153 6.18 0.19 7.45
CA GLU A 153 6.40 1.51 6.84
C GLU A 153 5.24 2.49 7.08
N PHE A 154 4.45 2.28 8.13
CA PHE A 154 3.22 3.01 8.47
C PHE A 154 2.10 2.91 7.40
N VAL A 155 2.04 1.79 6.68
CA VAL A 155 0.92 1.48 5.79
C VAL A 155 -0.15 0.76 6.60
N ALA A 156 -1.28 1.43 6.83
CA ALA A 156 -2.37 0.87 7.60
C ALA A 156 -3.23 -0.05 6.74
N VAL A 157 -3.67 -1.16 7.33
CA VAL A 157 -4.69 -2.04 6.75
C VAL A 157 -5.90 -2.04 7.68
N GLU A 158 -7.05 -1.68 7.13
CA GLU A 158 -8.33 -1.68 7.82
C GLU A 158 -9.31 -2.57 7.07
N GLY A 159 -10.09 -3.40 7.77
CA GLY A 159 -11.09 -4.27 7.15
C GLY A 159 -12.44 -4.08 7.82
N ARG A 160 -13.48 -3.81 7.03
CA ARG A 160 -14.85 -3.62 7.55
C ARG A 160 -15.88 -4.35 6.70
N PRO A 161 -16.94 -4.88 7.32
CA PRO A 161 -18.13 -5.34 6.60
C PRO A 161 -18.75 -4.21 5.80
N THR A 162 -19.38 -4.56 4.69
CA THR A 162 -20.29 -3.71 3.93
C THR A 162 -21.66 -4.36 3.90
N VAL A 163 -22.71 -3.55 3.75
CA VAL A 163 -24.12 -4.00 3.83
C VAL A 163 -24.54 -4.94 2.68
N ASP A 164 -23.66 -5.13 1.70
CA ASP A 164 -23.91 -5.84 0.44
C ASP A 164 -23.21 -7.22 0.40
N GLY A 165 -23.02 -7.86 1.56
CA GLY A 165 -22.44 -9.21 1.65
C GLY A 165 -20.95 -9.26 1.29
N ARG A 166 -20.23 -8.17 1.55
CA ARG A 166 -18.78 -8.08 1.33
C ARG A 166 -18.07 -7.60 2.58
N VAL A 167 -16.77 -7.86 2.60
CA VAL A 167 -15.81 -7.19 3.46
C VAL A 167 -14.92 -6.36 2.56
N ARG A 168 -14.76 -5.08 2.91
CA ARG A 168 -13.84 -4.17 2.24
C ARG A 168 -12.58 -4.02 3.08
N LEU A 169 -11.45 -4.40 2.51
CA LEU A 169 -10.13 -4.19 3.08
C LEU A 169 -9.50 -2.97 2.41
N LEU A 170 -9.13 -1.97 3.19
CA LEU A 170 -8.48 -0.74 2.76
C LEU A 170 -7.01 -0.76 3.18
N VAL A 171 -6.13 -0.49 2.23
CA VAL A 171 -4.72 -0.21 2.48
C VAL A 171 -4.50 1.29 2.29
N ASP A 172 -4.06 2.00 3.34
CA ASP A 172 -3.89 3.46 3.34
C ASP A 172 -2.48 3.83 3.80
N THR A 173 -1.79 4.66 3.02
CA THR A 173 -0.48 5.19 3.39
C THR A 173 -0.53 6.25 4.50
N GLY A 174 -1.70 6.82 4.78
CA GLY A 174 -1.81 8.11 5.45
C GLY A 174 -1.29 9.25 4.57
N CYS A 175 -1.24 10.46 5.14
CA CYS A 175 -0.72 11.63 4.43
C CYS A 175 0.80 11.57 4.32
N ARG A 176 1.34 11.75 3.11
CA ARG A 176 2.78 11.67 2.83
C ARG A 176 3.25 12.74 1.85
N PRO A 177 4.54 13.11 1.88
CA PRO A 177 5.16 13.88 0.81
C PRO A 177 4.91 13.20 -0.55
N VAL A 178 4.61 13.98 -1.58
CA VAL A 178 4.29 13.42 -2.91
C VAL A 178 5.51 12.78 -3.57
N GLY A 179 6.70 13.38 -3.41
CA GLY A 179 7.92 12.91 -4.07
C GLY A 179 7.78 12.92 -5.60
N ALA A 180 8.17 11.82 -6.26
CA ALA A 180 7.94 11.64 -7.70
C ALA A 180 6.49 11.26 -8.04
N GLY A 181 5.64 11.07 -7.04
CA GLY A 181 4.28 10.55 -7.20
C GLY A 181 4.25 9.03 -7.33
N TYR A 182 3.09 8.45 -7.06
CA TYR A 182 2.87 7.02 -7.27
C TYR A 182 2.38 6.75 -8.69
N THR A 183 3.02 5.80 -9.37
CA THR A 183 2.55 5.27 -10.65
C THR A 183 2.40 3.76 -10.51
N PRO A 184 1.20 3.19 -10.69
CA PRO A 184 1.00 1.75 -10.62
C PRO A 184 1.74 1.06 -11.77
N ALA A 185 2.24 -0.16 -11.51
CA ALA A 185 2.86 -0.97 -12.54
C ALA A 185 1.85 -1.28 -13.68
N PRO A 186 2.23 -1.07 -14.95
CA PRO A 186 1.31 -1.32 -16.06
C PRO A 186 1.02 -2.82 -16.19
N ALA A 187 -0.24 -3.18 -16.39
CA ALA A 187 -0.61 -4.53 -16.80
C ALA A 187 -0.34 -4.68 -18.31
N THR A 188 0.56 -5.59 -18.69
CA THR A 188 1.11 -5.65 -20.05
C THR A 188 0.43 -6.65 -20.99
N ALA A 189 -0.44 -7.54 -20.50
CA ALA A 189 -1.10 -8.55 -21.34
C ALA A 189 -2.48 -8.90 -20.80
N ALA A 190 -3.51 -9.02 -21.66
CA ALA A 190 -4.82 -9.54 -21.26
C ALA A 190 -4.72 -10.98 -20.73
N GLY A 191 -5.51 -11.29 -19.69
CA GLY A 191 -5.55 -12.60 -19.05
C GLY A 191 -6.95 -13.24 -19.07
N PRO A 192 -7.14 -14.38 -18.38
CA PRO A 192 -8.45 -15.04 -18.30
C PRO A 192 -9.52 -14.14 -17.67
N GLU A 193 -9.14 -13.20 -16.82
CA GLU A 193 -10.04 -12.18 -16.27
C GLU A 193 -10.66 -11.30 -17.37
N THR A 194 -9.91 -10.97 -18.42
CA THR A 194 -10.42 -10.16 -19.53
C THR A 194 -11.46 -10.94 -20.33
N ALA A 195 -11.22 -12.23 -20.59
CA ALA A 195 -12.16 -13.09 -21.30
C ALA A 195 -13.47 -13.28 -20.53
N ALA A 196 -13.39 -13.50 -19.21
CA ALA A 196 -14.56 -13.60 -18.33
C ALA A 196 -15.35 -12.28 -18.28
N LEU A 197 -14.67 -11.14 -18.19
CA LEU A 197 -15.30 -9.83 -18.24
C LEU A 197 -16.04 -9.61 -19.56
N THR A 198 -15.41 -9.95 -20.71
CA THR A 198 -16.06 -9.84 -22.02
C THR A 198 -17.29 -10.75 -22.13
N ALA A 199 -17.25 -11.96 -21.59
CA ALA A 199 -18.39 -12.86 -21.56
C ALA A 199 -19.54 -12.29 -20.72
N ALA A 200 -19.24 -11.74 -19.54
CA ALA A 200 -20.23 -11.09 -18.68
C ALA A 200 -20.85 -9.85 -19.33
N LEU A 201 -20.03 -8.98 -19.94
CA LEU A 201 -20.52 -7.82 -20.70
C LEU A 201 -21.45 -8.24 -21.84
N ARG A 202 -21.09 -9.29 -22.59
CA ARG A 202 -21.92 -9.83 -23.67
C ARG A 202 -23.25 -10.38 -23.15
N ALA A 203 -23.26 -11.06 -22.01
CA ALA A 203 -24.50 -11.56 -21.41
C ALA A 203 -25.44 -10.43 -20.95
N LEU A 204 -24.89 -9.24 -20.66
CA LEU A 204 -25.67 -8.04 -20.37
C LEU A 204 -25.97 -7.18 -21.61
N ASP A 205 -25.74 -7.71 -22.81
CA ASP A 205 -25.88 -7.00 -24.09
C ASP A 205 -25.09 -5.67 -24.13
N ARG A 206 -23.94 -5.63 -23.44
CA ARG A 206 -23.07 -4.45 -23.40
C ARG A 206 -21.93 -4.56 -24.41
N PRO A 207 -21.57 -3.45 -25.09
CA PRO A 207 -20.44 -3.43 -26.01
C PRO A 207 -19.14 -3.70 -25.24
N GLY A 208 -18.33 -4.63 -25.76
CA GLY A 208 -17.04 -5.02 -25.21
C GLY A 208 -15.86 -4.22 -25.77
N ASP A 209 -16.12 -3.13 -26.50
CA ASP A 209 -15.11 -2.46 -27.33
C ASP A 209 -14.22 -1.49 -26.54
N ALA A 210 -14.66 -1.06 -25.36
CA ALA A 210 -13.83 -0.27 -24.46
C ALA A 210 -12.80 -1.17 -23.77
N ALA A 211 -11.52 -0.78 -23.87
CA ALA A 211 -10.46 -1.49 -23.17
C ALA A 211 -10.72 -1.51 -21.65
N PRO A 212 -10.69 -2.67 -20.99
CA PRO A 212 -10.93 -2.75 -19.56
C PRO A 212 -9.80 -2.11 -18.76
N GLU A 213 -10.14 -1.53 -17.62
CA GLU A 213 -9.13 -1.12 -16.64
C GLU A 213 -8.55 -2.37 -15.99
N LEU A 214 -7.24 -2.56 -16.11
CA LEU A 214 -6.52 -3.68 -15.51
C LEU A 214 -5.86 -3.22 -14.21
N VAL A 215 -6.22 -3.88 -13.11
CA VAL A 215 -5.67 -3.67 -11.78
C VAL A 215 -4.88 -4.91 -11.38
N THR A 216 -3.64 -4.74 -10.89
CA THR A 216 -2.79 -5.86 -10.49
C THR A 216 -2.23 -5.67 -9.09
N ALA A 217 -1.85 -6.79 -8.45
CA ALA A 217 -1.09 -6.79 -7.22
C ALA A 217 -0.08 -7.96 -7.23
N PRO A 218 1.19 -7.73 -6.84
CA PRO A 218 2.19 -8.78 -6.76
C PRO A 218 1.88 -9.78 -5.66
N CYS A 219 1.80 -11.06 -6.01
CA CYS A 219 1.51 -12.09 -5.03
C CYS A 219 2.75 -12.50 -4.23
N PRO A 220 2.60 -12.78 -2.93
CA PRO A 220 3.63 -13.49 -2.17
C PRO A 220 3.93 -14.84 -2.85
N GLY A 221 5.21 -15.16 -3.03
CA GLY A 221 5.65 -16.37 -3.75
C GLY A 221 5.77 -16.22 -5.27
N GLY A 222 5.37 -15.07 -5.83
CA GLY A 222 5.46 -14.78 -7.26
C GLY A 222 4.10 -14.82 -7.98
N GLY A 223 4.08 -14.37 -9.23
CA GLY A 223 2.84 -14.16 -9.98
C GLY A 223 2.10 -12.89 -9.57
N LEU A 224 0.90 -12.72 -10.13
CA LEU A 224 0.06 -11.53 -9.92
C LEU A 224 -1.39 -11.95 -9.63
N ALA A 225 -2.02 -11.28 -8.68
CA ALA A 225 -3.46 -11.18 -8.61
C ALA A 225 -3.91 -10.06 -9.55
N ARG A 226 -5.03 -10.27 -10.25
CA ARG A 226 -5.42 -9.43 -11.38
C ARG A 226 -6.92 -9.22 -11.39
N THR A 227 -7.36 -8.00 -11.66
CA THR A 227 -8.76 -7.66 -11.89
C THR A 227 -8.90 -6.86 -13.18
N ALA A 228 -9.78 -7.29 -14.07
CA ALA A 228 -10.26 -6.49 -15.20
C ALA A 228 -11.59 -5.86 -14.84
N ARG A 229 -11.73 -4.55 -15.07
CA ARG A 229 -12.92 -3.77 -14.70
C ARG A 229 -13.48 -3.08 -15.93
N SER A 230 -14.80 -3.09 -16.08
CA SER A 230 -15.48 -2.25 -17.05
C SER A 230 -15.57 -0.82 -16.53
N ALA A 231 -15.63 0.16 -17.43
CA ALA A 231 -16.14 1.48 -17.06
C ALA A 231 -17.59 1.36 -16.57
N ASP A 232 -18.00 2.29 -15.69
CA ASP A 232 -19.40 2.48 -15.38
C ASP A 232 -20.13 2.78 -16.69
N GLY A 233 -21.20 2.06 -16.96
CA GLY A 233 -22.03 2.34 -18.13
C GLY A 233 -23.51 2.31 -17.78
N PRO A 234 -24.33 2.87 -18.66
CA PRO A 234 -25.72 3.21 -18.34
C PRO A 234 -26.55 1.99 -17.96
N GLY A 235 -27.42 2.18 -16.97
CA GLY A 235 -28.74 1.55 -16.90
C GLY A 235 -29.13 0.89 -15.57
N PRO A 236 -30.42 0.97 -15.20
CA PRO A 236 -31.14 -0.10 -14.51
C PRO A 236 -31.81 -1.00 -15.56
N ALA A 237 -31.34 -2.24 -15.74
CA ALA A 237 -32.07 -3.36 -16.41
C ALA A 237 -31.22 -4.63 -16.61
N ALA A 238 -29.98 -4.73 -16.11
CA ALA A 238 -29.24 -5.99 -16.16
C ALA A 238 -29.92 -7.03 -15.25
N SER A 239 -30.83 -7.82 -15.82
CA SER A 239 -31.40 -8.97 -15.12
C SER A 239 -30.26 -9.90 -14.76
N THR A 240 -30.09 -10.17 -13.46
CA THR A 240 -29.11 -11.15 -12.96
C THR A 240 -29.33 -12.53 -13.58
N ALA A 241 -30.49 -12.81 -14.18
CA ALA A 241 -30.78 -14.06 -14.89
C ALA A 241 -29.79 -14.37 -16.03
N ALA A 242 -29.32 -13.36 -16.77
CA ALA A 242 -28.34 -13.59 -17.83
C ALA A 242 -26.98 -13.99 -17.25
N LEU A 243 -26.56 -13.35 -16.16
CA LEU A 243 -25.36 -13.72 -15.42
C LEU A 243 -25.52 -15.08 -14.71
N ALA A 244 -26.71 -15.40 -14.22
CA ALA A 244 -27.01 -16.68 -13.58
C ALA A 244 -26.83 -17.86 -14.52
N THR A 245 -27.15 -17.68 -15.80
CA THR A 245 -26.89 -18.70 -16.83
C THR A 245 -25.38 -18.96 -16.99
N LEU A 246 -24.55 -17.91 -17.01
CA LEU A 246 -23.09 -18.05 -17.02
C LEU A 246 -22.54 -18.67 -15.73
N ALA A 247 -23.21 -18.43 -14.61
CA ALA A 247 -22.86 -18.97 -13.30
C ALA A 247 -23.31 -20.43 -13.09
N GLY A 248 -23.95 -21.07 -14.08
CA GLY A 248 -24.57 -22.39 -13.90
C GLY A 248 -25.67 -22.40 -12.83
N ASN A 249 -26.29 -21.25 -12.55
CA ASN A 249 -27.25 -21.00 -11.47
C ASN A 249 -26.70 -21.24 -10.05
N THR A 250 -25.38 -21.12 -9.86
CA THR A 250 -24.73 -21.20 -8.55
C THR A 250 -24.01 -19.88 -8.22
N PRO A 251 -24.73 -18.81 -7.82
CA PRO A 251 -24.10 -17.57 -7.43
C PRO A 251 -23.28 -17.74 -6.14
N LEU A 252 -22.17 -16.99 -6.04
CA LEU A 252 -21.45 -16.79 -4.78
C LEU A 252 -22.15 -15.74 -3.91
N LEU A 253 -22.76 -14.74 -4.56
CA LEU A 253 -23.52 -13.68 -3.93
C LEU A 253 -24.66 -13.28 -4.87
N ASP A 254 -25.87 -13.20 -4.34
CA ASP A 254 -27.07 -12.77 -5.06
C ASP A 254 -27.88 -11.85 -4.15
N GLN A 255 -27.33 -10.67 -3.89
CA GLN A 255 -27.91 -9.67 -2.98
C GLN A 255 -27.80 -8.30 -3.64
N PRO A 256 -28.88 -7.75 -4.21
CA PRO A 256 -28.85 -6.41 -4.80
C PRO A 256 -28.24 -5.37 -3.84
N PRO A 257 -27.35 -4.49 -4.31
CA PRO A 257 -26.97 -4.26 -5.71
C PRO A 257 -25.85 -5.17 -6.24
N VAL A 258 -25.45 -6.22 -5.53
CA VAL A 258 -24.27 -7.03 -5.87
C VAL A 258 -24.64 -8.45 -6.30
N TYR A 259 -24.06 -8.87 -7.41
CA TYR A 259 -24.11 -10.25 -7.89
C TYR A 259 -22.69 -10.75 -8.13
N ALA A 260 -22.34 -11.95 -7.65
CA ALA A 260 -21.04 -12.53 -7.90
C ALA A 260 -21.14 -14.03 -8.22
N TYR A 261 -20.28 -14.51 -9.10
CA TYR A 261 -20.20 -15.92 -9.46
C TYR A 261 -18.78 -16.33 -9.85
N ARG A 262 -18.56 -17.64 -9.99
CA ARG A 262 -17.28 -18.19 -10.44
C ARG A 262 -17.38 -18.73 -11.86
N SER A 263 -16.37 -18.46 -12.67
CA SER A 263 -16.16 -19.06 -13.99
C SER A 263 -14.74 -19.63 -14.04
N GLY A 264 -14.60 -20.94 -13.81
CA GLY A 264 -13.29 -21.57 -13.63
C GLY A 264 -12.54 -20.99 -12.42
N ASP A 265 -11.35 -20.46 -12.64
CA ASP A 265 -10.53 -19.81 -11.60
C ASP A 265 -10.79 -18.29 -11.48
N VAL A 266 -11.75 -17.76 -12.24
CA VAL A 266 -12.09 -16.33 -12.25
C VAL A 266 -13.35 -16.08 -11.43
N THR A 267 -13.30 -15.12 -10.53
CA THR A 267 -14.47 -14.58 -9.84
C THR A 267 -15.00 -13.36 -10.61
N VAL A 268 -16.26 -13.38 -11.00
CA VAL A 268 -16.92 -12.23 -11.64
C VAL A 268 -17.84 -11.57 -10.62
N LEU A 269 -17.70 -10.25 -10.50
CA LEU A 269 -18.50 -9.37 -9.66
C LEU A 269 -19.26 -8.38 -10.55
N ALA A 270 -20.55 -8.25 -10.32
CA ALA A 270 -21.41 -7.23 -10.89
C ALA A 270 -21.96 -6.35 -9.78
N GLU A 271 -21.71 -5.05 -9.86
CA GLU A 271 -22.42 -4.04 -9.08
C GLU A 271 -23.47 -3.41 -9.99
N ILE A 272 -24.74 -3.69 -9.69
CA ILE A 272 -25.92 -3.31 -10.46
C ILE A 272 -26.61 -2.18 -9.68
N GLY A 273 -26.26 -0.95 -9.99
CA GLY A 273 -26.93 0.24 -9.46
C GLY A 273 -28.17 0.62 -10.28
N GLU A 274 -28.89 1.62 -9.79
CA GLU A 274 -30.04 2.18 -10.50
C GLU A 274 -29.63 2.88 -11.80
N ASP A 275 -28.50 3.59 -11.82
CA ASP A 275 -28.10 4.35 -13.01
C ASP A 275 -26.93 3.74 -13.77
N ALA A 276 -26.18 2.85 -13.10
CA ALA A 276 -24.95 2.30 -13.66
C ALA A 276 -24.70 0.86 -13.20
N THR A 277 -24.23 0.04 -14.14
CA THR A 277 -23.68 -1.28 -13.84
C THR A 277 -22.17 -1.26 -14.01
N ARG A 278 -21.43 -1.79 -13.02
CA ARG A 278 -19.99 -2.05 -13.10
C ARG A 278 -19.72 -3.54 -13.02
N LEU A 279 -18.91 -4.06 -13.94
CA LEU A 279 -18.42 -5.43 -13.90
C LEU A 279 -16.93 -5.46 -13.56
N ALA A 280 -16.55 -6.43 -12.75
CA ALA A 280 -15.16 -6.77 -12.49
C ALA A 280 -14.99 -8.30 -12.61
N ALA A 281 -13.86 -8.73 -13.15
CA ALA A 281 -13.47 -10.13 -13.20
C ALA A 281 -12.08 -10.26 -12.58
N THR A 282 -11.90 -11.20 -11.66
CA THR A 282 -10.73 -11.27 -10.79
C THR A 282 -10.13 -12.65 -10.76
N VAL A 283 -8.81 -12.71 -10.90
CA VAL A 283 -7.96 -13.87 -10.65
C VAL A 283 -7.16 -13.60 -9.39
N GLY A 284 -7.26 -14.50 -8.41
CA GLY A 284 -6.51 -14.41 -7.16
C GLY A 284 -5.03 -14.76 -7.30
N CYS A 285 -4.33 -14.79 -6.16
CA CYS A 285 -2.97 -15.29 -6.14
C CYS A 285 -2.92 -16.79 -6.43
N PRO A 286 -1.88 -17.28 -7.14
CA PRO A 286 -1.66 -18.71 -7.30
C PRO A 286 -1.47 -19.36 -5.92
N GLY A 287 -2.06 -20.54 -5.75
CA GLY A 287 -1.98 -21.35 -4.52
C GLY A 287 -0.72 -22.20 -4.44
#